data_AF-A0A7S1T8J0-F1
#
_entry.id   AF-A0A7S1T8J0-F1
#
_cell.length_a   1.000
_cell.length_b   1.000
_cell.length_c   1.000
_cell.angle_alpha   90.00
_cell.angle_beta   90.00
_cell.angle_gamma   90.00
#
_symmetry.space_group_name_H-M   'P 1'
#
loop_
_entity.id
_entity.type
_entity.pdbx_description
1 polymer ?
#
loop_
_entity_poly.entity_id
_entity_poly.type
_entity_poly.pdbx_seq_one_letter_code
_entity_poly.pdbx_strand_id
1 'polypeptide(L)'
;REGSPSDEVTVLKKERGRLQETVDRLAAEMAGQERRVAAVHASLRAEKDGWLQKSADAKDENGAVMMFIQHCVVPRVMFSPTDALYCCKFAKLLIEMGTPSFSCLIFFDKVLKLLVNRVICITDREASNLAIFLKDILSTTETWRSTAEAYRAVAELPGFCIKLADPTSRRATFEEFRKLTSRWQAQLTKTFVTALDSREYTQLRATLLVLVTLVKIPFPAKKTLGHRLQAAVKEVIERETREDLKMFANMYSSQLTQQMNTAMVDEEEYGGGGAKKQP
;
A
#
# COMPACT_ATOMS: atom_id res chain seq x y z
N ARG A 1 57.67 14.72 12.60
CA ARG A 1 56.89 15.86 13.12
C ARG A 1 55.46 15.37 13.23
N GLU A 2 55.18 14.67 14.32
CA GLU A 2 53.82 14.28 14.71
C GLU A 2 53.11 15.56 15.21
N GLY A 3 51.85 15.76 14.84
CA GLY A 3 51.10 16.99 15.12
C GLY A 3 51.00 17.25 16.62
N SER A 4 51.09 18.53 17.02
CA SER A 4 50.98 18.87 18.44
C SER A 4 49.53 18.63 18.91
N PRO A 5 49.30 18.18 20.16
CA PRO A 5 47.96 18.01 20.71
C PRO A 5 47.08 19.28 20.64
N SER A 6 47.72 20.46 20.58
CA SER A 6 47.04 21.76 20.44
C SER A 6 46.41 21.97 19.05
N ASP A 7 47.02 21.42 18.01
CA ASP A 7 46.51 21.52 16.63
C ASP A 7 45.28 20.62 16.46
N GLU A 8 45.31 19.41 17.03
CA GLU A 8 44.17 18.48 17.06
C GLU A 8 42.98 19.07 17.82
N VAL A 9 43.21 19.66 19.00
CA VAL A 9 42.15 20.31 19.78
C VAL A 9 41.52 21.49 19.02
N THR A 10 42.31 22.23 18.24
CA THR A 10 41.82 23.36 17.44
C THR A 10 40.98 22.88 16.26
N VAL A 11 41.40 21.81 15.58
CA VAL A 11 40.63 21.16 14.51
C VAL A 11 39.30 20.63 15.06
N LEU A 12 39.31 19.92 16.19
CA LEU A 12 38.10 19.39 16.82
C LEU A 12 37.14 20.49 17.27
N LYS A 13 37.64 21.62 17.77
CA LYS A 13 36.79 22.78 18.11
C LYS A 13 36.11 23.39 16.88
N LYS A 14 36.82 23.50 15.76
CA LYS A 14 36.27 23.99 14.49
C LYS A 14 35.22 23.02 13.93
N GLU A 15 35.49 21.72 13.98
CA GLU A 15 34.55 20.69 13.56
C GLU A 15 33.29 20.68 14.42
N ARG A 16 33.43 20.79 15.75
CA ARG A 16 32.29 20.94 16.67
C ARG A 16 31.44 22.17 16.32
N GLY A 17 32.08 23.30 16.00
CA GLY A 17 31.37 24.52 15.57
C GLY A 17 30.54 24.29 14.29
N ARG A 18 31.14 23.65 13.27
CA ARG A 18 30.46 23.32 12.00
C ARG A 18 29.29 22.35 12.21
N LEU A 19 29.47 21.35 13.08
CA LEU A 19 28.41 20.40 13.43
C LEU A 19 27.27 21.11 14.18
N GLN A 20 27.60 22.00 15.12
CA GLN A 20 26.59 22.78 15.84
C GLN A 20 25.79 23.68 14.89
N GLU A 21 26.43 24.38 13.95
CA GLU A 21 25.74 25.17 12.94
C GLU A 21 24.81 24.31 12.06
N THR A 22 25.24 23.09 11.73
CA THR A 22 24.39 22.14 10.99
C THR A 22 23.18 21.72 11.82
N VAL A 23 23.36 21.44 13.11
CA VAL A 23 22.27 21.11 14.04
C VAL A 23 21.28 22.26 14.13
N ASP A 24 21.76 23.49 14.32
CA ASP A 24 20.92 24.67 14.46
C ASP A 24 20.14 24.96 13.17
N ARG A 25 20.78 24.80 12.01
CA ARG A 25 20.11 24.91 10.70
C ARG A 25 19.03 23.85 10.51
N LEU A 26 19.30 22.58 10.82
CA LEU A 26 18.32 21.50 10.71
C LEU A 26 17.14 21.70 11.65
N ALA A 27 17.37 22.22 12.87
CA ALA A 27 16.31 22.57 13.80
C ALA A 27 15.42 23.70 13.26
N ALA A 28 16.02 24.74 12.67
CA ALA A 28 15.27 25.82 12.04
C ALA A 28 14.46 25.35 10.82
N GLU A 29 15.05 24.48 9.97
CA GLU A 29 14.35 23.86 8.85
C GLU A 29 13.18 23.00 9.30
N MET A 30 13.36 22.17 10.34
CA MET A 30 12.31 21.34 10.93
C MET A 30 11.12 22.20 11.41
N ALA A 31 11.40 23.25 12.20
CA ALA A 31 10.36 24.18 12.65
C ALA A 31 9.67 24.94 11.49
N GLY A 32 10.39 25.19 10.39
CA GLY A 32 9.82 25.72 9.15
C GLY A 32 8.86 24.73 8.48
N GLN A 33 9.26 23.46 8.36
CA GLN A 33 8.44 22.41 7.76
C GLN A 33 7.20 22.10 8.58
N GLU A 34 7.29 22.05 9.92
CA GLU A 34 6.13 21.85 10.80
C GLU A 34 5.07 22.92 10.60
N ARG A 35 5.48 24.20 10.55
CA ARG A 35 4.59 25.32 10.26
C ARG A 35 3.93 25.20 8.88
N ARG A 36 4.71 24.82 7.86
CA ARG A 36 4.19 24.61 6.50
C ARG A 36 3.19 23.46 6.44
N VAL A 37 3.49 22.32 7.08
CA VAL A 37 2.60 21.15 7.14
C VAL A 37 1.30 21.53 7.83
N ALA A 38 1.35 22.23 8.97
CA ALA A 38 0.17 22.70 9.66
C ALA A 38 -0.70 23.61 8.78
N ALA A 39 -0.09 24.57 8.08
CA ALA A 39 -0.80 25.47 7.18
C ALA A 39 -1.46 24.73 5.99
N VAL A 40 -0.74 23.79 5.38
CA VAL A 40 -1.27 22.96 4.28
C VAL A 40 -2.43 22.09 4.79
N HIS A 41 -2.28 21.43 5.94
CA HIS A 41 -3.37 20.63 6.53
C HIS A 41 -4.61 21.48 6.85
N ALA A 42 -4.43 22.72 7.29
CA ALA A 42 -5.54 23.65 7.52
C ALA A 42 -6.29 23.99 6.23
N SER A 43 -5.57 24.33 5.14
CA SER A 43 -6.17 24.59 3.82
C SER A 43 -6.87 23.35 3.26
N LEU A 44 -6.23 22.17 3.31
CA LEU A 44 -6.83 20.91 2.87
C LEU A 44 -8.14 20.62 3.62
N ARG A 45 -8.19 20.83 4.94
CA ARG A 45 -9.41 20.64 5.73
C ARG A 45 -10.52 21.61 5.37
N ALA A 46 -10.18 22.84 5.02
CA ALA A 46 -11.15 23.85 4.60
C ALA A 46 -11.75 23.54 3.21
N GLU A 47 -10.98 22.91 2.33
CA GLU A 47 -11.38 22.66 0.93
C GLU A 47 -11.99 21.28 0.70
N LYS A 48 -11.74 20.30 1.59
CA LYS A 48 -12.08 18.88 1.38
C LYS A 48 -13.54 18.62 1.01
N ASP A 49 -14.45 19.46 1.50
CA ASP A 49 -15.89 19.28 1.33
C ASP A 49 -16.35 19.55 -0.12
N GLY A 50 -15.52 20.23 -0.92
CA GLY A 50 -15.80 20.54 -2.32
C GLY A 50 -15.20 19.56 -3.35
N TRP A 51 -14.30 18.65 -2.96
CA TRP A 51 -13.51 17.86 -3.92
C TRP A 51 -14.28 16.71 -4.57
N LEU A 52 -14.96 15.89 -3.76
CA LEU A 52 -15.65 14.69 -4.22
C LEU A 52 -17.14 14.96 -4.12
N GLN A 53 -17.68 15.62 -5.14
CA GLN A 53 -19.09 15.94 -5.21
C GLN A 53 -19.91 14.68 -5.47
N LYS A 54 -21.12 14.63 -4.89
CA LYS A 54 -22.06 13.54 -5.16
C LYS A 54 -22.46 13.58 -6.63
N SER A 55 -22.45 12.42 -7.29
CA SER A 55 -23.04 12.31 -8.62
C SER A 55 -24.53 12.68 -8.55
N ALA A 56 -25.02 13.38 -9.57
CA ALA A 56 -26.45 13.67 -9.72
C ALA A 56 -27.25 12.38 -10.01
N ASP A 57 -26.58 11.34 -10.51
CA ASP A 57 -27.17 10.02 -10.70
C ASP A 57 -26.97 9.17 -9.44
N ALA A 58 -28.08 8.81 -8.78
CA ALA A 58 -28.09 7.94 -7.61
C ALA A 58 -27.51 6.54 -7.88
N LYS A 59 -27.33 6.13 -9.15
CA LYS A 59 -26.70 4.86 -9.53
C LYS A 59 -25.16 4.95 -9.63
N ASP A 60 -24.59 6.15 -9.69
CA ASP A 60 -23.16 6.38 -9.83
C ASP A 60 -22.52 6.90 -8.53
N GLU A 61 -22.84 6.25 -7.40
CA GLU A 61 -22.24 6.59 -6.10
C GLU A 61 -20.72 6.41 -6.08
N ASN A 62 -20.16 5.63 -7.02
CA ASN A 62 -18.74 5.31 -7.09
C ASN A 62 -17.96 6.20 -8.08
N GLY A 63 -18.64 7.01 -8.89
CA GLY A 63 -18.04 7.77 -9.99
C GLY A 63 -16.91 8.70 -9.53
N ALA A 64 -17.13 9.45 -8.45
CA ALA A 64 -16.13 10.38 -7.92
C ALA A 64 -14.83 9.67 -7.50
N VAL A 65 -14.94 8.54 -6.79
CA VAL A 65 -13.76 7.74 -6.37
C VAL A 65 -13.05 7.14 -7.59
N MET A 66 -13.81 6.68 -8.59
CA MET A 66 -13.24 6.17 -9.84
C MET A 66 -12.50 7.25 -10.63
N MET A 67 -13.08 8.46 -10.74
CA MET A 67 -12.44 9.60 -11.39
C MET A 67 -11.18 10.04 -10.65
N PHE A 68 -11.23 10.07 -9.32
CA PHE A 68 -10.05 10.34 -8.49
C PHE A 68 -8.95 9.31 -8.72
N ILE A 69 -9.29 8.02 -8.75
CA ILE A 69 -8.30 6.97 -9.02
C ILE A 69 -7.72 7.14 -10.44
N GLN A 70 -8.58 7.29 -11.44
CA GLN A 70 -8.18 7.31 -12.85
C GLN A 70 -7.35 8.56 -13.21
N HIS A 71 -7.74 9.74 -12.73
CA HIS A 71 -7.12 11.00 -13.14
C HIS A 71 -6.08 11.53 -12.15
N CYS A 72 -6.12 11.12 -10.87
CA CYS A 72 -5.19 11.63 -9.86
C CYS A 72 -4.21 10.55 -9.39
N VAL A 73 -4.71 9.36 -9.00
CA VAL A 73 -3.87 8.33 -8.37
C VAL A 73 -3.03 7.58 -9.39
N VAL A 74 -3.66 7.00 -10.42
CA VAL A 74 -2.97 6.22 -11.46
C VAL A 74 -1.77 6.97 -12.08
N PRO A 75 -1.93 8.19 -12.62
CA PRO A 75 -0.81 8.87 -13.29
C PRO A 75 0.34 9.15 -12.33
N ARG A 76 0.05 9.48 -11.07
CA ARG A 76 1.07 9.76 -10.04
C ARG A 76 1.78 8.49 -9.57
N VAL A 77 1.05 7.42 -9.30
CA VAL A 77 1.63 6.13 -8.91
C VAL A 77 2.57 5.60 -10.00
N MET A 78 2.25 5.80 -11.28
CA MET A 78 3.13 5.35 -12.36
C MET A 78 4.35 6.27 -12.56
N PHE A 79 4.25 7.55 -12.21
CA PHE A 79 5.29 8.54 -12.50
C PHE A 79 6.57 8.37 -11.67
N SER A 80 6.48 8.31 -10.34
CA SER A 80 7.67 8.25 -9.49
C SER A 80 7.47 7.47 -8.17
N PRO A 81 8.54 6.96 -7.54
CA PRO A 81 8.46 6.32 -6.22
C PRO A 81 7.89 7.25 -5.15
N THR A 82 8.28 8.52 -5.18
CA THR A 82 7.82 9.54 -4.22
C THR A 82 6.34 9.82 -4.40
N ASP A 83 5.86 9.87 -5.65
CA ASP A 83 4.44 10.08 -5.95
C ASP A 83 3.59 8.87 -5.57
N ALA A 84 4.09 7.64 -5.78
CA ALA A 84 3.43 6.43 -5.31
C ALA A 84 3.24 6.45 -3.77
N LEU A 85 4.28 6.82 -3.02
CA LEU A 85 4.21 6.98 -1.57
C LEU A 85 3.27 8.13 -1.17
N TYR A 86 3.33 9.25 -1.88
CA TYR A 86 2.44 10.40 -1.67
C TYR A 86 0.98 10.00 -1.85
N CYS A 87 0.63 9.26 -2.90
CA CYS A 87 -0.73 8.80 -3.15
C CYS A 87 -1.28 7.95 -1.99
N CYS A 88 -0.46 7.07 -1.40
CA CYS A 88 -0.83 6.32 -0.21
C CYS A 88 -1.09 7.24 1.00
N LYS A 89 -0.16 8.16 1.28
CA LYS A 89 -0.27 9.09 2.41
C LYS A 89 -1.46 10.04 2.25
N PHE A 90 -1.69 10.53 1.04
CA PHE A 90 -2.80 11.41 0.72
C PHE A 90 -4.13 10.68 0.83
N ALA A 91 -4.25 9.43 0.35
CA ALA A 91 -5.44 8.63 0.56
C ALA A 91 -5.75 8.43 2.05
N LYS A 92 -4.74 8.16 2.90
CA LYS A 92 -4.92 8.09 4.36
C LYS A 92 -5.39 9.43 4.95
N LEU A 93 -4.78 10.53 4.51
CA LEU A 93 -5.16 11.87 4.94
C LEU A 93 -6.63 12.18 4.58
N LEU A 94 -7.11 11.78 3.39
CA LEU A 94 -8.52 11.94 3.01
C LEU A 94 -9.47 11.21 3.97
N ILE A 95 -9.08 10.01 4.42
CA ILE A 95 -9.83 9.19 5.39
C ILE A 95 -9.84 9.89 6.76
N GLU A 96 -8.66 10.29 7.26
CA GLU A 96 -8.48 10.96 8.56
C GLU A 96 -9.24 12.28 8.65
N MET A 97 -9.28 13.06 7.56
CA MET A 97 -10.04 14.31 7.51
C MET A 97 -11.54 14.11 7.38
N GLY A 98 -12.02 12.87 7.19
CA GLY A 98 -13.44 12.60 6.94
C GLY A 98 -13.92 13.34 5.68
N THR A 99 -13.18 13.21 4.58
CA THR A 99 -13.53 13.86 3.31
C THR A 99 -14.89 13.36 2.83
N PRO A 100 -15.88 14.25 2.60
CA PRO A 100 -17.19 13.84 2.12
C PRO A 100 -17.09 13.06 0.81
N SER A 101 -17.96 12.07 0.65
CA SER A 101 -18.00 11.23 -0.55
C SER A 101 -16.69 10.49 -0.89
N PHE A 102 -15.77 10.34 0.06
CA PHE A 102 -14.63 9.44 -0.08
C PHE A 102 -14.88 8.14 0.70
N SER A 103 -15.22 7.04 0.01
CA SER A 103 -15.30 5.72 0.64
C SER A 103 -13.94 5.03 0.61
N CYS A 104 -13.36 4.76 1.78
CA CYS A 104 -12.08 4.04 1.88
C CYS A 104 -12.21 2.60 1.38
N LEU A 105 -13.35 1.96 1.65
CA LEU A 105 -13.63 0.58 1.26
C LEU A 105 -13.71 0.45 -0.26
N ILE A 106 -14.44 1.36 -0.92
CA ILE A 106 -14.53 1.40 -2.38
C ILE A 106 -13.16 1.75 -2.96
N PHE A 107 -12.46 2.75 -2.41
CA PHE A 107 -11.13 3.11 -2.87
C PHE A 107 -10.18 1.91 -2.87
N PHE A 108 -10.05 1.19 -1.75
CA PHE A 108 -9.21 0.00 -1.65
C PHE A 108 -9.66 -1.11 -2.59
N ASP A 109 -10.96 -1.37 -2.68
CA ASP A 109 -11.51 -2.38 -3.59
C ASP A 109 -11.13 -2.09 -5.05
N LYS A 110 -11.26 -0.82 -5.47
CA LYS A 110 -10.96 -0.39 -6.83
C LYS A 110 -9.46 -0.40 -7.11
N VAL A 111 -8.61 0.11 -6.23
CA VAL A 111 -7.15 0.10 -6.50
C VAL A 111 -6.59 -1.33 -6.49
N LEU A 112 -7.02 -2.20 -5.57
CA LEU A 112 -6.53 -3.59 -5.51
C LEU A 112 -7.05 -4.45 -6.66
N LYS A 113 -8.22 -4.14 -7.24
CA LYS A 113 -8.75 -4.84 -8.43
C LYS A 113 -8.22 -4.27 -9.74
N LEU A 114 -8.19 -2.95 -9.89
CA LEU A 114 -7.96 -2.31 -11.18
C LEU A 114 -6.50 -1.93 -11.39
N LEU A 115 -5.83 -1.43 -10.36
CA LEU A 115 -4.46 -0.96 -10.51
C LEU A 115 -3.49 -2.13 -10.67
N VAL A 116 -3.75 -3.26 -10.00
CA VAL A 116 -2.94 -4.48 -10.13
C VAL A 116 -3.01 -5.09 -11.52
N ASN A 117 -4.15 -4.98 -12.21
CA ASN A 117 -4.25 -5.44 -13.60
C ASN A 117 -3.31 -4.69 -14.56
N ARG A 118 -2.76 -3.53 -14.16
CA ARG A 118 -1.80 -2.79 -14.99
C ARG A 118 -0.45 -3.50 -15.14
N VAL A 119 -0.14 -4.52 -14.32
CA VAL A 119 1.09 -5.32 -14.49
C VAL A 119 1.21 -5.94 -15.89
N ILE A 120 0.12 -6.03 -16.65
CA ILE A 120 0.11 -6.51 -18.04
C ILE A 120 0.71 -5.53 -19.05
N CYS A 121 0.78 -4.23 -18.74
CA CYS A 121 1.11 -3.19 -19.71
C CYS A 121 2.00 -2.06 -19.18
N ILE A 122 2.70 -2.28 -18.07
CA ILE A 122 3.61 -1.29 -17.46
C ILE A 122 5.08 -1.65 -17.66
N THR A 123 5.93 -0.64 -17.59
CA THR A 123 7.39 -0.77 -17.57
C THR A 123 7.90 -1.27 -16.21
N ASP A 124 9.15 -1.73 -16.14
CA ASP A 124 9.82 -2.12 -14.88
C ASP A 124 9.81 -1.01 -13.81
N ARG A 125 9.98 0.24 -14.25
CA ARG A 125 9.99 1.41 -13.35
C ARG A 125 8.61 1.65 -12.77
N GLU A 126 7.58 1.61 -13.60
CA GLU A 126 6.19 1.72 -13.16
C GLU A 126 5.77 0.55 -12.28
N ALA A 127 6.24 -0.68 -12.58
CA ALA A 127 6.02 -1.85 -11.73
C ALA A 127 6.62 -1.66 -10.33
N SER A 128 7.83 -1.09 -10.24
CA SER A 128 8.48 -0.77 -8.97
C SER A 128 7.70 0.28 -8.18
N ASN A 129 7.20 1.32 -8.84
CA ASN A 129 6.38 2.36 -8.20
C ASN A 129 5.03 1.81 -7.74
N LEU A 130 4.37 1.00 -8.58
CA LEU A 130 3.14 0.29 -8.25
C LEU A 130 3.33 -0.60 -7.02
N ALA A 131 4.46 -1.30 -6.93
CA ALA A 131 4.77 -2.16 -5.79
C ALA A 131 4.88 -1.36 -4.49
N ILE A 132 5.49 -0.16 -4.50
CA ILE A 132 5.54 0.75 -3.35
C ILE A 132 4.14 1.14 -2.90
N PHE A 133 3.28 1.54 -3.86
CA PHE A 133 1.90 1.91 -3.57
C PHE A 133 1.11 0.74 -2.96
N LEU A 134 1.13 -0.43 -3.61
CA LEU A 134 0.42 -1.62 -3.15
C LEU A 134 0.92 -2.09 -1.79
N LYS A 135 2.23 -1.99 -1.54
CA LYS A 135 2.84 -2.35 -0.27
C LYS A 135 2.19 -1.56 0.88
N ASP A 136 2.15 -0.24 0.75
CA ASP A 136 1.61 0.63 1.79
C ASP A 136 0.09 0.46 1.97
N ILE A 137 -0.66 0.28 0.88
CA ILE A 137 -2.10 0.01 0.95
C ILE A 137 -2.37 -1.31 1.69
N LEU A 138 -1.69 -2.39 1.30
CA LEU A 138 -1.88 -3.70 1.91
C LEU A 138 -1.46 -3.72 3.38
N SER A 139 -0.32 -3.12 3.72
CA SER A 139 0.09 -2.97 5.12
C SER A 139 -0.95 -2.21 5.94
N THR A 140 -1.54 -1.15 5.40
CA THR A 140 -2.59 -0.38 6.08
C THR A 140 -3.84 -1.24 6.32
N THR A 141 -4.29 -1.95 5.30
CA THR A 141 -5.46 -2.84 5.43
C THR A 141 -5.18 -3.97 6.43
N GLU A 142 -3.96 -4.49 6.48
CA GLU A 142 -3.62 -5.52 7.47
C GLU A 142 -3.59 -4.96 8.89
N THR A 143 -3.03 -3.77 9.11
CA THR A 143 -3.04 -3.12 10.43
C THR A 143 -4.48 -2.93 10.95
N TRP A 144 -5.42 -2.56 10.07
CA TRP A 144 -6.82 -2.43 10.47
C TRP A 144 -7.52 -3.78 10.63
N ARG A 145 -7.07 -4.83 9.93
CA ARG A 145 -7.61 -6.18 10.03
C ARG A 145 -7.13 -6.90 11.29
N SER A 146 -5.91 -6.64 11.75
CA SER A 146 -5.23 -7.45 12.76
C SER A 146 -5.92 -7.45 14.12
N THR A 147 -6.45 -6.31 14.57
CA THR A 147 -7.09 -6.17 15.89
C THR A 147 -8.38 -5.36 15.80
N ALA A 148 -9.33 -5.68 16.67
CA ALA A 148 -10.59 -4.96 16.74
C ALA A 148 -10.38 -3.51 17.22
N GLU A 149 -9.36 -3.27 18.04
CA GLU A 149 -8.94 -1.96 18.54
C GLU A 149 -8.43 -1.07 17.41
N ALA A 150 -7.54 -1.59 16.55
CA ALA A 150 -7.02 -0.86 15.40
C ALA A 150 -8.14 -0.51 14.40
N TYR A 151 -9.10 -1.43 14.19
CA TYR A 151 -10.28 -1.15 13.37
C TYR A 151 -11.19 -0.10 13.99
N ARG A 152 -11.48 -0.19 15.29
CA ARG A 152 -12.33 0.77 16.01
C ARG A 152 -11.81 2.21 15.90
N ALA A 153 -10.50 2.41 15.89
CA ALA A 153 -9.90 3.74 15.74
C ALA A 153 -10.23 4.42 14.41
N VAL A 154 -10.59 3.66 13.36
CA VAL A 154 -10.89 4.19 12.02
C VAL A 154 -12.35 4.01 11.62
N ALA A 155 -13.06 3.05 12.22
CA ALA A 155 -14.42 2.65 11.82
C ALA A 155 -15.46 3.76 11.94
N GLU A 156 -15.27 4.73 12.84
CA GLU A 156 -16.17 5.88 13.01
C GLU A 156 -16.01 6.94 11.91
N LEU A 157 -14.93 6.88 11.13
CA LEU A 157 -14.68 7.85 10.08
C LEU A 157 -15.70 7.73 8.93
N PRO A 158 -16.12 8.85 8.31
CA PRO A 158 -17.09 8.87 7.22
C PRO A 158 -16.80 7.88 6.08
N GLY A 159 -15.52 7.61 5.81
CA GLY A 159 -15.11 6.71 4.72
C GLY A 159 -15.49 5.24 4.90
N PHE A 160 -15.88 4.81 6.10
CA PHE A 160 -16.35 3.45 6.39
C PHE A 160 -17.87 3.28 6.28
N CYS A 161 -18.60 4.32 5.85
CA CYS A 161 -20.02 4.22 5.50
C CYS A 161 -20.20 3.17 4.40
N ILE A 162 -21.22 2.31 4.54
CA ILE A 162 -21.60 1.40 3.46
C ILE A 162 -22.30 2.17 2.33
N LYS A 163 -23.12 3.16 2.66
CA LYS A 163 -23.74 4.06 1.67
C LYS A 163 -23.04 5.41 1.73
N LEU A 164 -22.36 5.75 0.65
CA LEU A 164 -21.56 6.96 0.57
C LEU A 164 -22.41 8.24 0.56
N ALA A 165 -23.63 8.14 0.04
CA ALA A 165 -24.58 9.24 -0.03
C ALA A 165 -25.12 9.69 1.34
N ASP A 166 -25.05 8.82 2.35
CA ASP A 166 -25.61 9.03 3.68
C ASP A 166 -24.53 8.86 4.77
N PRO A 167 -24.04 9.98 5.35
CA PRO A 167 -23.06 9.96 6.44
C PRO A 167 -23.55 9.26 7.72
N THR A 168 -24.86 9.10 7.88
CA THR A 168 -25.49 8.38 9.01
C THR A 168 -25.72 6.90 8.73
N SER A 169 -25.38 6.45 7.52
CA SER A 169 -25.54 5.05 7.16
C SER A 169 -24.63 4.13 7.99
N ARG A 170 -25.04 2.87 8.07
CA ARG A 170 -24.30 1.84 8.81
C ARG A 170 -22.84 1.78 8.35
N ARG A 171 -21.93 1.75 9.32
CA ARG A 171 -20.50 1.48 9.11
C ARG A 171 -20.25 0.00 8.84
N ALA A 172 -19.24 -0.32 8.06
CA ALA A 172 -18.78 -1.70 7.93
C ALA A 172 -18.30 -2.22 9.28
N THR A 173 -18.73 -3.43 9.66
CA THR A 173 -18.27 -4.05 10.91
C THR A 173 -16.86 -4.59 10.77
N PHE A 174 -16.21 -4.88 11.90
CA PHE A 174 -14.88 -5.50 11.89
C PHE A 174 -14.88 -6.85 11.14
N GLU A 175 -15.91 -7.68 11.33
CA GLU A 175 -16.04 -8.97 10.63
C GLU A 175 -16.20 -8.79 9.12
N GLU A 176 -16.98 -7.79 8.69
CA GLU A 176 -17.14 -7.46 7.27
C GLU A 176 -15.83 -6.98 6.65
N PHE A 177 -15.06 -6.17 7.39
CA PHE A 177 -13.74 -5.73 6.96
C PHE A 177 -12.74 -6.88 6.85
N ARG A 178 -12.76 -7.85 7.77
CA ARG A 178 -11.94 -9.08 7.68
C ARG A 178 -12.29 -9.91 6.46
N LYS A 179 -13.59 -10.12 6.19
CA LYS A 179 -14.08 -10.80 4.99
C LYS A 179 -13.68 -10.05 3.72
N LEU A 180 -13.75 -8.73 3.72
CA LEU A 180 -13.35 -7.89 2.59
C LEU A 180 -11.84 -7.99 2.30
N THR A 181 -11.00 -7.88 3.33
CA THR A 181 -9.54 -8.04 3.21
C THR A 181 -9.16 -9.44 2.71
N SER A 182 -9.83 -10.47 3.23
CA SER A 182 -9.70 -11.86 2.76
C SER A 182 -10.04 -12.02 1.27
N ARG A 183 -11.09 -11.33 0.79
CA ARG A 183 -11.45 -11.30 -0.65
C ARG A 183 -10.40 -10.57 -1.49
N TRP A 184 -9.85 -9.45 -1.01
CA TRP A 184 -8.80 -8.73 -1.72
C TRP A 184 -7.54 -9.56 -1.87
N GLN A 185 -7.09 -10.24 -0.80
CA GLN A 185 -5.97 -11.19 -0.86
C GLN A 185 -6.20 -12.28 -1.93
N ALA A 186 -7.37 -12.92 -1.93
CA ALA A 186 -7.69 -13.96 -2.91
C ALA A 186 -7.75 -13.43 -4.36
N GLN A 187 -8.29 -12.23 -4.56
CA GLN A 187 -8.38 -11.60 -5.88
C GLN A 187 -7.00 -11.19 -6.41
N LEU A 188 -6.14 -10.64 -5.56
CA LEU A 188 -4.75 -10.31 -5.91
C LEU A 188 -3.98 -11.57 -6.28
N THR A 189 -4.06 -12.62 -5.47
CA THR A 189 -3.45 -13.91 -5.77
C THR A 189 -3.92 -14.45 -7.11
N LYS A 190 -5.23 -14.42 -7.40
CA LYS A 190 -5.76 -14.83 -8.70
C LYS A 190 -5.14 -14.04 -9.84
N THR A 191 -5.07 -12.71 -9.71
CA THR A 191 -4.52 -11.80 -10.72
C THR A 191 -3.05 -12.09 -11.00
N PHE A 192 -2.25 -12.26 -9.95
CA PHE A 192 -0.83 -12.57 -10.09
C PHE A 192 -0.57 -13.98 -10.62
N VAL A 193 -1.36 -14.98 -10.24
CA VAL A 193 -1.27 -16.33 -10.83
C VAL A 193 -1.51 -16.27 -12.34
N THR A 194 -2.55 -15.57 -12.78
CA THR A 194 -2.81 -15.37 -14.21
C THR A 194 -1.69 -14.58 -14.90
N ALA A 195 -1.13 -13.56 -14.24
CA ALA A 195 -0.04 -12.77 -14.83
C ALA A 195 1.29 -13.54 -14.92
N LEU A 196 1.57 -14.42 -13.96
CA LEU A 196 2.72 -15.33 -13.98
C LEU A 196 2.63 -16.37 -15.10
N ASP A 197 1.41 -16.73 -15.54
CA ASP A 197 1.22 -17.64 -16.66
C ASP A 197 1.55 -17.01 -18.03
N SER A 198 1.72 -15.69 -18.10
CA SER A 198 2.15 -15.02 -19.33
C SER A 198 3.54 -15.48 -19.81
N ARG A 199 3.69 -15.58 -21.14
CA ARG A 199 4.98 -15.82 -21.82
C ARG A 199 5.70 -14.53 -22.21
N GLU A 200 4.97 -13.42 -22.19
CA GLU A 200 5.49 -12.10 -22.53
C GLU A 200 6.52 -11.62 -21.51
N TYR A 201 7.70 -11.21 -22.01
CA TYR A 201 8.81 -10.79 -21.17
C TYR A 201 8.40 -9.68 -20.20
N THR A 202 7.83 -8.60 -20.73
CA THR A 202 7.50 -7.37 -20.00
C THR A 202 6.49 -7.64 -18.88
N GLN A 203 5.43 -8.39 -19.18
CA GLN A 203 4.39 -8.71 -18.19
C GLN A 203 4.94 -9.61 -17.08
N LEU A 204 5.69 -10.66 -17.44
CA LEU A 204 6.25 -11.59 -16.46
C LEU A 204 7.26 -10.90 -15.56
N ARG A 205 8.11 -10.05 -16.14
CA ARG A 205 9.10 -9.25 -15.41
C ARG A 205 8.45 -8.26 -14.44
N ALA A 206 7.50 -7.46 -14.92
CA ALA A 206 6.75 -6.51 -14.08
C ALA A 206 6.03 -7.23 -12.93
N THR A 207 5.43 -8.38 -13.21
CA THR A 207 4.75 -9.22 -12.21
C THR A 207 5.70 -9.70 -11.14
N LEU A 208 6.86 -10.25 -11.52
CA LEU A 208 7.88 -10.73 -10.58
C LEU A 208 8.46 -9.59 -9.72
N LEU A 209 8.72 -8.42 -10.31
CA LEU A 209 9.19 -7.24 -9.58
C LEU A 209 8.20 -6.80 -8.48
N VAL A 210 6.92 -6.78 -8.80
CA VAL A 210 5.87 -6.46 -7.83
C VAL A 210 5.81 -7.53 -6.74
N LEU A 211 5.78 -8.81 -7.10
CA LEU A 211 5.69 -9.93 -6.16
C LEU A 211 6.86 -9.99 -5.17
N VAL A 212 8.10 -9.79 -5.63
CA VAL A 212 9.31 -9.73 -4.78
C VAL A 212 9.24 -8.58 -3.77
N THR A 213 8.54 -7.50 -4.09
CA THR A 213 8.33 -6.40 -3.15
C THR A 213 7.22 -6.73 -2.15
N LEU A 214 6.13 -7.33 -2.62
CA LEU A 214 4.95 -7.64 -1.81
C LEU A 214 5.17 -8.80 -0.83
N VAL A 215 6.06 -9.75 -1.13
CA VAL A 215 6.35 -10.87 -0.22
C VAL A 215 6.95 -10.42 1.12
N LYS A 216 7.48 -9.19 1.21
CA LYS A 216 8.05 -8.63 2.45
C LYS A 216 7.00 -8.08 3.42
N ILE A 217 5.74 -8.09 3.02
CA ILE A 217 4.61 -7.62 3.80
C ILE A 217 3.58 -8.77 3.90
N PRO A 218 2.43 -8.63 4.57
CA PRO A 218 1.48 -9.74 4.76
C PRO A 218 0.67 -10.00 3.48
N PHE A 219 1.38 -10.33 2.39
CA PHE A 219 0.86 -10.82 1.13
C PHE A 219 1.75 -11.95 0.59
N PRO A 220 1.19 -13.12 0.25
CA PRO A 220 -0.16 -13.55 0.59
C PRO A 220 -0.28 -13.81 2.10
N ALA A 221 -1.39 -13.42 2.71
CA ALA A 221 -1.57 -13.61 4.16
C ALA A 221 -1.97 -15.05 4.55
N LYS A 222 -2.49 -15.84 3.61
CA LYS A 222 -3.01 -17.19 3.85
C LYS A 222 -2.13 -18.25 3.22
N LYS A 223 -1.93 -19.38 3.91
CA LYS A 223 -1.16 -20.52 3.38
C LYS A 223 -1.71 -21.06 2.07
N THR A 224 -3.04 -21.18 1.95
CA THR A 224 -3.73 -21.63 0.71
C THR A 224 -3.36 -20.77 -0.50
N LEU A 225 -3.32 -19.45 -0.31
CA LEU A 225 -2.93 -18.49 -1.34
C LEU A 225 -1.41 -18.55 -1.62
N GLY A 226 -0.60 -18.75 -0.58
CA GLY A 226 0.83 -19.02 -0.68
C GLY A 226 1.13 -20.23 -1.56
N HIS A 227 0.48 -21.37 -1.31
CA HIS A 227 0.63 -22.58 -2.13
C HIS A 227 0.29 -22.36 -3.60
N ARG A 228 -0.76 -21.58 -3.90
CA ARG A 228 -1.16 -21.26 -5.29
C ARG A 228 -0.10 -20.43 -6.01
N LEU A 229 0.45 -19.41 -5.35
CA LEU A 229 1.53 -18.59 -5.92
C LEU A 229 2.83 -19.39 -6.04
N GLN A 230 3.11 -20.28 -5.09
CA GLN A 230 4.28 -21.13 -5.10
C GLN A 230 4.24 -22.15 -6.23
N ALA A 231 3.07 -22.73 -6.54
CA ALA A 231 2.89 -23.58 -7.70
C ALA A 231 3.12 -22.79 -9.00
N ALA A 232 2.48 -21.63 -9.15
CA ALA A 232 2.60 -20.80 -10.35
C ALA A 232 4.05 -20.34 -10.61
N VAL A 233 4.80 -19.90 -9.59
CA VAL A 233 6.20 -19.50 -9.79
C VAL A 233 7.12 -20.69 -10.08
N LYS A 234 6.84 -21.88 -9.54
CA LYS A 234 7.62 -23.09 -9.87
C LYS A 234 7.48 -23.46 -11.34
N GLU A 235 6.27 -23.40 -11.88
CA GLU A 235 6.05 -23.58 -13.32
C GLU A 235 6.85 -22.56 -14.14
N VAL A 236 6.90 -21.30 -13.70
CA VAL A 236 7.76 -20.27 -14.33
C VAL A 236 9.24 -20.67 -14.29
N ILE A 237 9.75 -21.14 -13.15
CA ILE A 237 11.17 -21.54 -13.00
C ILE A 237 11.52 -22.70 -13.94
N GLU A 238 10.62 -23.67 -14.10
CA GLU A 238 10.81 -24.84 -14.96
C GLU A 238 10.76 -24.49 -16.45
N ARG A 239 9.84 -23.61 -16.84
CA ARG A 239 9.58 -23.31 -18.26
C ARG A 239 10.42 -22.16 -18.82
N GLU A 240 10.93 -21.28 -17.96
CA GLU A 240 11.62 -20.06 -18.38
C GLU A 240 13.10 -20.32 -18.70
N THR A 241 13.53 -19.86 -19.87
CA THR A 241 14.92 -19.98 -20.34
C THR A 241 15.71 -18.69 -20.16
N ARG A 242 15.03 -17.55 -20.00
CA ARG A 242 15.65 -16.25 -19.77
C ARG A 242 16.17 -16.17 -18.33
N GLU A 243 17.49 -16.13 -18.20
CA GLU A 243 18.19 -16.20 -16.90
C GLU A 243 17.78 -15.09 -15.92
N ASP A 244 17.52 -13.87 -16.41
CA ASP A 244 17.09 -12.76 -15.55
C ASP A 244 15.71 -13.03 -14.93
N LEU A 245 14.74 -13.46 -15.71
CA LEU A 245 13.40 -13.81 -15.21
C LEU A 245 13.45 -15.03 -14.29
N LYS A 246 14.27 -16.03 -14.63
CA LYS A 246 14.48 -17.21 -13.80
C LYS A 246 15.11 -16.85 -12.46
N MET A 247 16.05 -15.90 -12.43
CA MET A 247 16.63 -15.37 -11.18
C MET A 247 15.55 -14.72 -10.31
N PHE A 248 14.70 -13.85 -10.88
CA PHE A 248 13.61 -13.21 -10.13
C PHE A 248 12.58 -14.22 -9.62
N ALA A 249 12.22 -15.22 -10.44
CA ALA A 249 11.30 -16.27 -10.05
C ALA A 249 11.85 -17.14 -8.90
N ASN A 250 13.13 -17.53 -8.96
CA ASN A 250 13.80 -18.26 -7.87
C ASN A 250 13.87 -17.43 -6.58
N MET A 251 14.23 -16.14 -6.70
CA MET A 251 14.27 -15.24 -5.55
C MET A 251 12.89 -15.11 -4.89
N TYR A 252 11.83 -14.90 -5.68
CA TYR A 252 10.47 -14.83 -5.17
C TYR A 252 10.03 -16.15 -4.53
N SER A 253 10.27 -17.29 -5.19
CA SER A 253 9.95 -18.63 -4.68
C SER A 253 10.62 -18.90 -3.32
N SER A 254 11.90 -18.54 -3.17
CA SER A 254 12.64 -18.68 -1.92
C SER A 254 12.05 -17.81 -0.80
N GLN A 255 11.81 -16.53 -1.08
CA GLN A 255 11.21 -15.59 -0.12
C GLN A 255 9.78 -16.02 0.27
N LEU A 256 8.98 -16.48 -0.70
CA LEU A 256 7.62 -16.96 -0.45
C LEU A 256 7.62 -18.18 0.45
N THR A 257 8.52 -19.14 0.21
CA THR A 257 8.70 -20.32 1.07
C THR A 257 9.02 -19.91 2.51
N GLN A 258 9.90 -18.93 2.70
CA GLN A 258 10.23 -18.40 4.03
C GLN A 258 8.99 -17.80 4.72
N GLN A 259 8.20 -16.99 3.99
CA GLN A 259 6.98 -16.37 4.54
C GLN A 259 5.90 -17.38 4.89
N MET A 260 5.74 -18.43 4.06
CA MET A 260 4.78 -19.51 4.32
C MET A 260 5.06 -20.21 5.67
N ASN A 261 6.33 -20.30 6.06
CA ASN A 261 6.74 -20.94 7.31
C ASN A 261 6.67 -20.03 8.53
N THR A 262 6.68 -18.69 8.35
CA THR A 262 6.90 -17.73 9.44
C THR A 262 5.72 -16.83 9.75
N ALA A 263 4.94 -16.44 8.74
CA ALA A 263 3.97 -15.34 8.87
C ALA A 263 2.56 -15.64 8.37
N MET A 264 2.35 -16.68 7.55
CA MET A 264 1.04 -16.97 6.96
C MET A 264 0.13 -17.73 7.92
N VAL A 265 -1.13 -17.30 7.98
CA VAL A 265 -2.18 -17.87 8.83
C VAL A 265 -3.17 -18.72 8.03
N ASP A 266 -4.04 -19.44 8.73
CA ASP A 266 -5.10 -20.24 8.10
C ASP A 266 -6.31 -19.37 7.69
N GLU A 267 -7.15 -19.90 6.78
CA GLU A 267 -8.29 -19.17 6.20
C GLU A 267 -9.29 -18.68 7.26
N GLU A 268 -9.60 -19.53 8.24
CA GLU A 268 -10.55 -19.22 9.33
C GLU A 268 -9.99 -18.13 10.24
N GLU A 269 -8.70 -18.21 10.58
CA GLU A 269 -8.01 -17.20 11.38
C GLU A 269 -7.88 -15.87 10.62
N TYR A 270 -7.68 -15.88 9.31
CA TYR A 270 -7.57 -14.63 8.55
C TYR A 270 -8.93 -13.95 8.32
N GLY A 271 -9.90 -14.70 7.79
CA GLY A 271 -11.19 -14.19 7.36
C GLY A 271 -12.20 -13.95 8.49
N GLY A 272 -11.91 -14.42 9.70
CA GLY A 272 -12.87 -14.43 10.80
C GLY A 272 -13.93 -15.52 10.58
N GLY A 273 -13.46 -16.77 10.46
CA GLY A 273 -14.32 -17.95 10.37
C GLY A 273 -15.30 -17.96 11.54
N GLY A 274 -16.59 -17.91 11.23
CA GLY A 274 -17.64 -18.02 12.23
C GLY A 274 -17.47 -19.34 12.97
N ALA A 275 -17.57 -19.30 14.30
CA ALA A 275 -17.82 -20.49 15.08
C ALA A 275 -18.97 -21.24 14.40
N LYS A 276 -18.69 -22.42 13.84
CA LYS A 276 -19.74 -23.39 13.55
C LYS A 276 -20.49 -23.53 14.88
N LYS A 277 -21.75 -23.08 14.92
CA LYS A 277 -22.65 -23.49 16.01
C LYS A 277 -22.58 -25.02 16.03
N GLN A 278 -22.00 -25.56 17.08
CA GLN A 278 -22.05 -26.99 17.32
C GLN A 278 -23.53 -27.40 17.37
N PRO A 279 -23.86 -28.59 16.82
CA PRO A 279 -25.25 -29.05 16.73
C PRO A 279 -25.91 -29.15 18.11
#